data_AF-A0A359F686-F1
#
_entry.id   AF-A0A359F686-F1
#
_cell.length_a   1.000
_cell.length_b   1.000
_cell.length_c   1.000
_cell.angle_alpha   90.00
_cell.angle_beta   90.00
_cell.angle_gamma   90.00
#
_symmetry.space_group_name_H-M   'P 1'
#
loop_
_entity.id
_entity.type
_entity.pdbx_description
1 polymer ?
#
loop_
_entity_poly.entity_id
_entity_poly.type
_entity_poly.pdbx_seq_one_letter_code
_entity_poly.pdbx_strand_id
1 'polypeptide(L)'
;MTQTYWIETLGCPKNQVDSEKLAGKLGSDGYIPAADASEADLVVVNTCAFIDQARQESIDTTLALAEDRREGSRLVVTGCMAERYGSELAAALPEVDAVVGFGRELAPEQESLPQRKLIPVASAALPDFDLLNLPRPKSSSPWAYVKIAEGCDRACGFCAIPSFRGPQRSRSIAEICAEVDMLSAQEIVLVAQDLAAFGRDQGKGERQIVELVDAVSDLVPWTRLLYLYPSDLTDTLIEAIFRTGVPYFDLSL
;
A
#
# COMPACT_ATOMS: atom_id res chain seq x y z
N MET A 1 14.08 24.37 8.45
CA MET A 1 12.69 24.74 8.13
C MET A 1 11.90 23.45 8.06
N THR A 2 10.71 23.41 8.62
CA THR A 2 9.84 22.21 8.53
C THR A 2 9.35 22.09 7.10
N GLN A 3 9.58 20.94 6.46
CA GLN A 3 9.14 20.69 5.09
C GLN A 3 7.70 20.16 5.08
N THR A 4 6.91 20.55 4.08
CA THR A 4 5.53 20.08 3.89
C THR A 4 5.46 18.94 2.86
N TYR A 5 4.48 18.05 3.00
CA TYR A 5 4.24 16.98 2.03
C TYR A 5 2.76 16.82 1.64
N TRP A 6 2.52 16.36 0.41
CA TRP A 6 1.23 15.91 -0.09
C TRP A 6 1.37 14.48 -0.64
N ILE A 7 0.41 13.60 -0.36
CA ILE A 7 0.36 12.26 -0.97
C ILE A 7 -0.96 12.10 -1.71
N GLU A 8 -0.87 12.05 -3.04
CA GLU A 8 -1.98 11.67 -3.89
C GLU A 8 -2.05 10.13 -3.98
N THR A 9 -3.17 9.55 -3.59
CA THR A 9 -3.32 8.10 -3.46
C THR A 9 -4.28 7.56 -4.50
N LEU A 10 -3.78 6.73 -5.41
CA LEU A 10 -4.57 6.15 -6.49
C LEU A 10 -4.67 4.63 -6.38
N GLY A 11 -5.68 4.08 -7.03
CA GLY A 11 -5.87 2.64 -7.17
C GLY A 11 -6.78 2.03 -6.12
N CYS A 12 -6.20 1.35 -5.13
CA CYS A 12 -6.94 0.41 -4.30
C CYS A 12 -6.68 0.58 -2.79
N PRO A 13 -7.53 0.00 -1.93
CA PRO A 13 -7.33 -0.04 -0.47
C PRO A 13 -5.92 -0.41 0.00
N LYS A 14 -5.22 -1.32 -0.69
CA LYS A 14 -3.83 -1.68 -0.36
C LYS A 14 -2.86 -0.51 -0.57
N ASN A 15 -3.03 0.25 -1.66
CA ASN A 15 -2.26 1.47 -1.90
C ASN A 15 -2.60 2.56 -0.87
N GLN A 16 -3.86 2.64 -0.42
CA GLN A 16 -4.22 3.56 0.66
C GLN A 16 -3.49 3.24 1.95
N VAL A 17 -3.41 1.96 2.33
CA VAL A 17 -2.58 1.55 3.47
C VAL A 17 -1.11 1.94 3.25
N ASP A 18 -0.55 1.70 2.06
CA ASP A 18 0.83 2.09 1.72
C ASP A 18 1.05 3.61 1.89
N SER A 19 0.13 4.46 1.42
CA SER A 19 0.21 5.91 1.58
C SER A 19 0.15 6.34 3.04
N GLU A 20 -0.72 5.74 3.85
CA GLU A 20 -0.83 6.07 5.28
C GLU A 20 0.45 5.66 6.05
N LYS A 21 1.10 4.56 5.64
CA LYS A 21 2.41 4.13 6.16
C LYS A 21 3.53 5.09 5.76
N LEU A 22 3.53 5.54 4.50
CA LEU A 22 4.48 6.56 4.02
C LEU A 22 4.27 7.90 4.74
N ALA A 23 3.03 8.31 4.99
CA ALA A 23 2.72 9.50 5.80
C ALA A 23 3.27 9.37 7.23
N GLY A 24 3.14 8.19 7.85
CA GLY A 24 3.75 7.90 9.15
C GLY A 24 5.27 8.05 9.14
N LYS A 25 5.94 7.52 8.11
CA LYS A 25 7.40 7.65 7.93
C LYS A 25 7.82 9.10 7.71
N LEU A 26 7.17 9.83 6.80
CA LEU A 26 7.44 11.24 6.54
C LEU A 26 7.27 12.09 7.82
N GLY A 27 6.22 11.82 8.61
CA GLY A 27 6.02 12.45 9.91
C GLY A 27 7.18 12.18 10.89
N SER A 28 7.69 10.95 10.93
CA SER A 28 8.88 10.62 11.74
C SER A 28 10.17 11.28 11.26
N ASP A 29 10.24 11.64 9.98
CA ASP A 29 11.36 12.38 9.38
C ASP A 29 11.22 13.91 9.54
N GLY A 30 10.16 14.38 10.21
CA GLY A 30 9.93 15.79 10.51
C GLY A 30 9.18 16.56 9.42
N TYR A 31 8.61 15.88 8.43
CA TYR A 31 7.69 16.50 7.47
C TYR A 31 6.29 16.67 8.08
N ILE A 32 5.56 17.68 7.62
CA ILE A 32 4.16 17.93 8.03
C ILE A 32 3.23 17.90 6.81
N PRO A 33 1.96 17.46 6.94
CA PRO A 33 1.04 17.45 5.81
C PRO A 33 0.73 18.88 5.34
N ALA A 34 0.74 19.09 4.02
CA ALA A 34 0.24 20.30 3.37
C ALA A 34 -1.29 20.28 3.28
N ALA A 35 -1.93 21.44 3.13
CA ALA A 35 -3.36 21.53 2.89
C ALA A 35 -3.74 21.08 1.47
N ASP A 36 -2.83 21.26 0.52
CA ASP A 36 -2.97 20.90 -0.88
C ASP A 36 -1.60 20.62 -1.53
N ALA A 37 -1.63 20.04 -2.73
CA ALA A 37 -0.42 19.71 -3.47
C ALA A 37 0.39 20.94 -3.91
N SER A 38 -0.27 22.08 -4.17
CA SER A 38 0.37 23.32 -4.62
C SER A 38 1.09 24.07 -3.49
N GLU A 39 0.87 23.68 -2.23
CA GLU A 39 1.55 24.19 -1.04
C GLU A 39 2.67 23.26 -0.53
N ALA A 40 2.81 22.06 -1.09
CA ALA A 40 3.75 21.05 -0.61
C ALA A 40 5.19 21.25 -1.12
N ASP A 41 6.18 21.03 -0.25
CA ASP A 41 7.59 20.93 -0.66
C ASP A 41 7.88 19.57 -1.34
N LEU A 42 7.14 18.52 -0.94
CA LEU A 42 7.19 17.17 -1.50
C LEU A 42 5.79 16.70 -1.91
N VAL A 43 5.56 16.48 -3.20
CA VAL A 43 4.35 15.86 -3.74
C VAL A 43 4.67 14.41 -4.10
N VAL A 44 3.91 13.47 -3.54
CA VAL A 44 4.06 12.02 -3.77
C VAL A 44 2.81 11.51 -4.47
N VAL A 45 2.96 10.80 -5.59
CA VAL A 45 1.84 10.13 -6.28
C VAL A 45 1.99 8.62 -6.13
N ASN A 46 1.11 7.98 -5.37
CA ASN A 46 1.09 6.53 -5.18
C ASN A 46 0.18 5.88 -6.23
N THR A 47 0.80 5.33 -7.28
CA THR A 47 0.15 4.91 -8.52
C THR A 47 -0.35 3.46 -8.53
N CYS A 48 -1.26 3.16 -9.45
CA CYS A 48 -1.83 1.83 -9.66
C CYS A 48 -1.43 1.24 -11.02
N ALA A 49 -0.99 -0.02 -11.04
CA ALA A 49 -0.60 -0.71 -12.29
C ALA A 49 -1.56 -1.81 -12.72
N PHE A 50 -2.70 -1.97 -12.04
CA PHE A 50 -3.51 -3.18 -12.18
C PHE A 50 -4.25 -3.22 -13.53
N ILE A 51 -5.20 -2.32 -13.76
CA ILE A 51 -5.96 -2.20 -15.01
C ILE A 51 -5.54 -0.97 -15.81
N ASP A 52 -5.76 -1.01 -17.13
CA ASP A 52 -5.32 0.07 -18.04
C ASP A 52 -5.93 1.42 -17.69
N GLN A 53 -7.21 1.46 -17.30
CA GLN A 53 -7.87 2.69 -16.86
C GLN A 53 -7.17 3.32 -15.64
N ALA A 54 -6.76 2.50 -14.67
CA ALA A 54 -6.06 2.97 -13.47
C ALA A 54 -4.62 3.44 -13.77
N ARG A 55 -3.99 2.84 -14.80
CA ARG A 55 -2.68 3.32 -15.30
C ARG A 55 -2.81 4.67 -15.97
N GLN A 56 -3.84 4.86 -16.79
CA GLN A 56 -4.11 6.14 -17.46
C GLN A 56 -4.42 7.23 -16.42
N GLU A 57 -5.30 6.94 -15.46
CA GLU A 57 -5.60 7.85 -14.34
C GLU A 57 -4.34 8.24 -13.56
N SER A 58 -3.44 7.28 -13.32
CA SER A 58 -2.16 7.55 -12.63
C SER A 58 -1.26 8.50 -13.43
N ILE A 59 -1.20 8.34 -14.76
CA ILE A 59 -0.43 9.23 -15.63
C ILE A 59 -1.05 10.62 -15.67
N ASP A 60 -2.35 10.71 -15.95
CA ASP A 60 -3.07 11.99 -16.09
C ASP A 60 -2.99 12.81 -14.80
N THR A 61 -3.18 12.16 -13.65
CA THR A 61 -3.08 12.81 -12.34
C THR A 61 -1.65 13.30 -12.05
N THR A 62 -0.65 12.50 -12.41
CA THR A 62 0.76 12.90 -12.22
C THR A 62 1.09 14.13 -13.05
N LEU A 63 0.63 14.20 -14.30
CA LEU A 63 0.85 15.35 -15.18
C LEU A 63 0.12 16.60 -14.67
N ALA A 64 -1.13 16.47 -14.23
CA ALA A 64 -1.87 17.58 -13.63
C ALA A 64 -1.17 18.14 -12.39
N LEU A 65 -0.71 17.26 -11.49
CA LEU A 65 0.06 17.68 -10.33
C LEU A 65 1.42 18.28 -10.70
N ALA A 66 2.03 17.83 -11.80
CA ALA A 66 3.28 18.43 -12.28
C ALA A 66 3.10 19.88 -12.77
N GLU A 67 1.93 20.20 -13.32
CA GLU A 67 1.57 21.56 -13.76
C GLU A 67 1.22 22.47 -12.56
N ASP A 68 0.50 21.95 -11.57
CA ASP A 68 -0.05 22.72 -10.45
C ASP A 68 0.89 22.81 -9.21
N ARG A 69 1.98 22.04 -9.17
CA ARG A 69 2.88 22.03 -8.00
C ARG A 69 3.58 23.36 -7.78
N ARG A 70 3.95 23.61 -6.53
CA ARG A 70 4.77 24.76 -6.14
C ARG A 70 6.10 24.78 -6.90
N GLU A 71 6.55 25.95 -7.33
CA GLU A 71 7.90 26.11 -7.87
C GLU A 71 8.95 25.68 -6.81
N GLY A 72 9.89 24.82 -7.22
CA GLY A 72 10.93 24.26 -6.35
C GLY A 72 10.49 23.07 -5.49
N SER A 73 9.21 22.65 -5.54
CA SER A 73 8.77 21.39 -4.94
C SER A 73 9.30 20.18 -5.72
N ARG A 74 9.38 19.04 -5.02
CA ARG A 74 9.73 17.74 -5.60
C ARG A 74 8.48 16.95 -5.90
N LEU A 75 8.37 16.41 -7.11
CA LEU A 75 7.34 15.45 -7.50
C LEU A 75 7.93 14.03 -7.58
N VAL A 76 7.39 13.12 -6.78
CA VAL A 76 7.86 11.74 -6.67
C VAL A 76 6.72 10.79 -7.00
N VAL A 77 6.96 9.86 -7.92
CA VAL A 77 6.01 8.80 -8.25
C VAL A 77 6.43 7.50 -7.58
N THR A 78 5.50 6.89 -6.84
CA THR A 78 5.67 5.58 -6.21
C THR A 78 4.49 4.66 -6.53
N GLY A 79 4.41 3.51 -5.87
CA GLY A 79 3.30 2.58 -6.01
C GLY A 79 3.53 1.50 -7.07
N CYS A 80 2.46 0.85 -7.48
CA CYS A 80 2.52 -0.33 -8.34
C CYS A 80 3.12 -0.03 -9.73
N MET A 81 2.91 1.16 -10.31
CA MET A 81 3.52 1.47 -11.62
C MET A 81 5.01 1.75 -11.48
N ALA A 82 5.42 2.45 -10.43
CA ALA A 82 6.82 2.72 -10.17
C ALA A 82 7.62 1.42 -9.95
N GLU A 83 7.06 0.47 -9.21
CA GLU A 83 7.70 -0.85 -9.00
C GLU A 83 7.78 -1.66 -10.29
N ARG A 84 6.69 -1.72 -11.07
CA ARG A 84 6.59 -2.60 -12.22
C ARG A 84 7.26 -2.04 -13.48
N TYR A 85 7.16 -0.73 -13.70
CA TYR A 85 7.53 -0.04 -14.94
C TYR A 85 8.53 1.10 -14.70
N GLY A 86 9.27 1.09 -13.59
CA GLY A 86 10.01 2.26 -13.10
C GLY A 86 10.90 2.96 -14.14
N SER A 87 11.69 2.21 -14.93
CA SER A 87 12.57 2.78 -15.96
C SER A 87 11.80 3.37 -17.14
N GLU A 88 10.74 2.72 -17.58
CA GLU A 88 9.87 3.20 -18.66
C GLU A 88 9.09 4.43 -18.22
N LEU A 89 8.54 4.40 -17.01
CA LEU A 89 7.78 5.49 -16.42
C LEU A 89 8.65 6.74 -16.23
N ALA A 90 9.88 6.58 -15.74
CA ALA A 90 10.84 7.67 -15.60
C ALA A 90 11.27 8.26 -16.95
N ALA A 91 11.31 7.46 -18.02
CA ALA A 91 11.59 7.94 -19.37
C ALA A 91 10.39 8.66 -19.99
N ALA A 92 9.17 8.21 -19.68
CA ALA A 92 7.92 8.75 -20.22
C ALA A 92 7.42 10.01 -19.49
N LEU A 93 7.80 10.21 -18.22
CA LEU A 93 7.39 11.34 -17.38
C LEU A 93 8.60 12.18 -16.94
N PRO A 94 9.23 12.94 -17.85
CA PRO A 94 10.40 13.77 -17.52
C PRO A 94 10.12 14.91 -16.53
N GLU A 95 8.85 15.23 -16.26
CA GLU A 95 8.39 16.24 -15.31
C GLU A 95 8.48 15.78 -13.84
N VAL A 96 8.63 14.46 -13.62
CA VAL A 96 8.76 13.83 -12.31
C VAL A 96 10.22 13.82 -11.88
N ASP A 97 10.50 14.24 -10.65
CA ASP A 97 11.87 14.32 -10.12
C ASP A 97 12.43 12.94 -9.75
N ALA A 98 11.58 12.00 -9.33
CA ALA A 98 11.98 10.62 -9.05
C ALA A 98 10.83 9.62 -9.22
N VAL A 99 11.16 8.42 -9.73
CA VAL A 99 10.28 7.25 -9.73
C VAL A 99 10.87 6.21 -8.79
N VAL A 100 10.14 5.85 -7.73
CA VAL A 100 10.64 5.04 -6.62
C VAL A 100 9.72 3.86 -6.31
N GLY A 101 10.30 2.66 -6.28
CA GLY A 101 9.59 1.43 -5.91
C GLY A 101 9.19 1.38 -4.43
N PHE A 102 8.65 0.24 -4.00
CA PHE A 102 8.20 0.02 -2.63
C PHE A 102 9.36 0.04 -1.64
N GLY A 103 9.10 0.59 -0.45
CA GLY A 103 10.07 0.57 0.65
C GLY A 103 11.31 1.43 0.40
N ARG A 104 11.23 2.40 -0.52
CA ARG A 104 12.30 3.32 -0.86
C ARG A 104 12.13 4.68 -0.22
N GLU A 105 13.24 5.33 0.11
CA GLU A 105 13.22 6.71 0.55
C GLU A 105 12.66 7.64 -0.54
N LEU A 106 11.62 8.40 -0.19
CA LEU A 106 10.95 9.33 -1.12
C LEU A 106 11.71 10.65 -1.27
N ALA A 107 12.51 11.01 -0.28
CA ALA A 107 13.22 12.28 -0.22
C ALA A 107 14.73 12.10 0.06
N PRO A 108 15.48 11.38 -0.80
CA PRO A 108 16.93 11.30 -0.63
C PRO A 108 17.54 12.71 -0.63
N GLU A 109 18.57 12.92 0.20
CA GLU A 109 19.28 14.20 0.34
C GLU A 109 19.79 14.67 -1.04
N GLN A 110 19.65 15.97 -1.34
CA GLN A 110 19.91 16.57 -2.66
C GLN A 110 21.29 16.26 -3.27
N GLU A 111 22.31 15.98 -2.45
CA GLU A 111 23.67 15.63 -2.91
C GLU A 111 23.78 14.20 -3.46
N SER A 112 22.78 13.36 -3.19
CA SER A 112 22.75 11.96 -3.61
C SER A 112 21.91 11.70 -4.86
N LEU A 113 21.27 12.73 -5.42
CA LEU A 113 20.58 12.63 -6.72
C LEU A 113 21.62 12.65 -7.83
N PRO A 114 21.95 11.52 -8.48
CA PRO A 114 22.78 11.60 -9.66
C PRO A 114 21.98 12.34 -10.73
N GLN A 115 22.53 13.46 -11.23
CA GLN A 115 22.09 14.06 -12.48
C GLN A 115 21.87 12.95 -13.51
N ARG A 116 20.61 12.67 -13.86
CA ARG A 116 20.20 11.66 -14.85
C ARG A 116 21.14 10.46 -14.93
N LYS A 117 21.23 9.64 -13.88
CA LYS A 117 21.78 8.29 -14.02
C LYS A 117 20.71 7.27 -13.67
N LEU A 118 20.25 6.59 -14.72
CA LEU A 118 19.58 5.30 -14.64
C LEU A 118 20.37 4.41 -13.68
N ILE A 119 19.79 4.14 -12.51
CA ILE A 119 20.31 3.14 -11.58
C ILE A 119 20.16 1.78 -12.29
N PRO A 120 21.24 1.02 -12.54
CA PRO A 120 21.16 -0.24 -13.27
C PRO A 120 20.30 -1.27 -12.53
N VAL A 121 19.21 -1.71 -13.17
CA VAL A 121 18.27 -2.74 -12.69
C VAL A 121 18.88 -4.15 -12.86
N ALA A 122 19.98 -4.45 -12.17
CA ALA A 122 20.59 -5.79 -12.19
C ALA A 122 20.87 -6.36 -10.79
N SER A 123 20.57 -5.60 -9.75
CA SER A 123 20.47 -6.06 -8.37
C SER A 123 19.24 -5.35 -7.84
N ALA A 124 18.15 -6.07 -7.55
CA ALA A 124 17.07 -5.50 -6.77
C ALA A 124 17.70 -5.07 -5.44
N ALA A 125 18.03 -3.79 -5.30
CA ALA A 125 18.60 -3.30 -4.06
C ALA A 125 17.60 -3.63 -2.95
N LEU A 126 18.08 -4.03 -1.78
CA LEU A 126 17.19 -4.31 -0.66
C LEU A 126 16.35 -3.05 -0.37
N PRO A 127 15.06 -3.17 -0.04
CA PRO A 127 14.25 -2.03 0.34
C PRO A 127 14.89 -1.35 1.57
N ASP A 128 14.78 -0.03 1.64
CA ASP A 128 15.36 0.77 2.72
C ASP A 128 14.55 0.58 4.01
N PHE A 129 13.27 0.23 3.88
CA PHE A 129 12.37 -0.12 4.99
C PHE A 129 11.28 -1.10 4.56
N ASP A 130 10.74 -1.83 5.54
CA ASP A 130 9.59 -2.72 5.32
C ASP A 130 8.27 -1.93 5.39
N LEU A 131 7.80 -1.49 4.22
CA LEU A 131 6.55 -0.74 4.07
C LEU A 131 5.34 -1.47 4.69
N LEU A 132 5.35 -2.81 4.71
CA LEU A 132 4.26 -3.61 5.26
C LEU A 132 4.08 -3.41 6.78
N ASN A 133 5.17 -3.14 7.50
CA ASN A 133 5.22 -3.09 8.96
C ASN A 133 5.58 -1.71 9.53
N LEU A 134 5.64 -0.67 8.70
CA LEU A 134 5.82 0.70 9.19
C LEU A 134 4.69 1.12 10.14
N PRO A 135 4.94 2.00 11.12
CA PRO A 135 3.88 2.66 11.88
C PRO A 135 3.13 3.67 10.99
N ARG A 136 1.88 3.98 11.33
CA ARG A 136 1.07 5.01 10.65
C ARG A 136 0.19 5.78 11.63
N PRO A 137 -0.31 6.97 11.25
CA PRO A 137 -1.20 7.76 12.09
C PRO A 137 -2.51 7.02 12.41
N LYS A 138 -3.25 7.56 13.40
CA LYS A 138 -4.62 7.11 13.70
C LYS A 138 -5.53 7.32 12.49
N SER A 139 -6.60 6.54 12.40
CA SER A 139 -7.59 6.76 11.35
C SER A 139 -8.26 8.13 11.52
N SER A 140 -8.43 8.85 10.42
CA SER A 140 -9.25 10.07 10.34
C SER A 140 -10.73 9.76 10.12
N SER A 141 -11.07 8.49 9.87
CA SER A 141 -12.41 7.99 9.61
C SER A 141 -12.85 7.02 10.71
N PRO A 142 -14.16 6.75 10.88
CA PRO A 142 -14.62 5.74 11.84
C PRO A 142 -14.22 4.30 11.44
N TRP A 143 -13.62 4.11 10.27
CA TRP A 143 -13.14 2.84 9.74
C TRP A 143 -11.68 2.97 9.30
N ALA A 144 -10.97 1.84 9.12
CA ALA A 144 -9.63 1.81 8.54
C ALA A 144 -9.36 0.50 7.77
N TYR A 145 -8.68 0.60 6.63
CA TYR A 145 -8.12 -0.57 5.95
C TYR A 145 -6.89 -1.09 6.71
N VAL A 146 -6.73 -2.39 6.89
CA VAL A 146 -5.50 -2.98 7.46
C VAL A 146 -4.96 -4.02 6.50
N LYS A 147 -3.74 -3.78 6.00
CA LYS A 147 -3.06 -4.70 5.10
C LYS A 147 -2.41 -5.82 5.91
N ILE A 148 -2.90 -7.04 5.75
CA ILE A 148 -2.49 -8.21 6.55
C ILE A 148 -1.36 -9.02 5.90
N ALA A 149 -1.22 -8.90 4.58
CA ALA A 149 -0.18 -9.55 3.80
C ALA A 149 0.16 -8.70 2.56
N GLU A 150 1.32 -8.97 1.98
CA GLU A 150 1.78 -8.44 0.70
C GLU A 150 2.05 -9.59 -0.28
N GLY A 151 1.93 -9.34 -1.58
CA GLY A 151 2.23 -10.35 -2.59
C GLY A 151 1.14 -11.42 -2.71
N CYS A 152 1.39 -12.41 -3.56
CA CYS A 152 0.43 -13.48 -3.84
C CYS A 152 1.14 -14.68 -4.48
N ASP A 153 0.80 -15.90 -4.04
CA ASP A 153 1.38 -17.13 -4.59
C ASP A 153 0.55 -17.76 -5.71
N ARG A 154 -0.58 -17.14 -6.09
CA ARG A 154 -1.44 -17.68 -7.15
C ARG A 154 -0.83 -17.50 -8.53
N ALA A 155 -0.93 -18.56 -9.34
CA ALA A 155 -0.53 -18.56 -10.75
C ALA A 155 -1.72 -18.24 -11.68
N CYS A 156 -2.41 -17.13 -11.43
CA CYS A 156 -3.52 -16.68 -12.29
C CYS A 156 -2.99 -16.18 -13.64
N GLY A 157 -3.43 -16.75 -14.76
CA GLY A 157 -2.92 -16.39 -16.10
C GLY A 157 -3.12 -14.92 -16.52
N PHE A 158 -4.03 -14.20 -15.86
CA PHE A 158 -4.29 -12.78 -16.10
C PHE A 158 -3.54 -11.84 -15.13
N CYS A 159 -2.95 -12.36 -14.06
CA CYS A 159 -2.44 -11.55 -12.95
C CYS A 159 -0.92 -11.41 -13.01
N ALA A 160 -0.42 -10.18 -12.91
CA ALA A 160 1.01 -9.89 -12.85
C ALA A 160 1.53 -9.65 -11.41
N ILE A 161 0.66 -9.68 -10.39
CA ILE A 161 1.02 -9.36 -9.00
C ILE A 161 2.27 -10.10 -8.50
N PRO A 162 2.42 -11.43 -8.72
CA PRO A 162 3.61 -12.14 -8.24
C PRO A 162 4.93 -11.60 -8.81
N SER A 163 4.91 -10.93 -9.98
CA SER A 163 6.12 -10.43 -10.63
C SER A 163 6.64 -9.12 -10.04
N PHE A 164 5.83 -8.36 -9.29
CA PHE A 164 6.24 -7.04 -8.77
C PHE A 164 5.87 -6.79 -7.30
N ARG A 165 4.86 -7.47 -6.73
CA ARG A 165 4.64 -7.49 -5.27
C ARG A 165 5.31 -8.70 -4.61
N GLY A 166 5.79 -9.66 -5.40
CA GLY A 166 6.45 -10.87 -4.93
C GLY A 166 5.49 -11.96 -4.42
N PRO A 167 6.04 -13.03 -3.84
CA PRO A 167 5.26 -14.10 -3.22
C PRO A 167 4.51 -13.60 -1.99
N GLN A 168 3.54 -14.39 -1.51
CA GLN A 168 2.80 -14.08 -0.29
C GLN A 168 3.77 -13.87 0.89
N ARG A 169 3.62 -12.74 1.57
CA ARG A 169 4.29 -12.42 2.83
C ARG A 169 3.25 -11.91 3.82
N SER A 170 2.82 -12.79 4.71
CA SER A 170 1.87 -12.49 5.78
C SER A 170 2.57 -11.83 6.97
N ARG A 171 1.89 -10.87 7.60
CA ARG A 171 2.31 -10.30 8.89
C ARG A 171 1.99 -11.26 10.05
N SER A 172 2.50 -10.98 11.24
CA SER A 172 2.03 -11.69 12.44
C SER A 172 0.69 -11.13 12.92
N ILE A 173 -0.13 -11.98 13.55
CA ILE A 173 -1.39 -11.56 14.19
C ILE A 173 -1.12 -10.47 15.23
N ALA A 174 -0.03 -10.59 16.00
CA ALA A 174 0.35 -9.62 17.02
C ALA A 174 0.62 -8.22 16.42
N GLU A 175 1.36 -8.13 15.31
CA GLU A 175 1.62 -6.86 14.62
C GLU A 175 0.33 -6.26 14.03
N ILE A 176 -0.57 -7.10 13.51
CA ILE A 176 -1.86 -6.65 12.97
C ILE A 176 -2.75 -6.10 14.09
N CYS A 177 -2.91 -6.84 15.20
CA CYS A 177 -3.69 -6.39 16.36
C CYS A 177 -3.13 -5.10 16.97
N ALA A 178 -1.81 -5.00 17.12
CA ALA A 178 -1.17 -3.78 17.62
C ALA A 178 -1.47 -2.58 16.71
N GLU A 179 -1.47 -2.78 15.39
CA GLU A 179 -1.89 -1.73 14.46
C GLU A 179 -3.38 -1.38 14.57
N VAL A 180 -4.27 -2.38 14.69
CA VAL A 180 -5.70 -2.16 14.89
C VAL A 180 -5.96 -1.27 16.12
N ASP A 181 -5.31 -1.55 17.24
CA ASP A 181 -5.41 -0.76 18.46
C ASP A 181 -4.94 0.70 18.25
N MET A 182 -3.80 0.87 17.58
CA MET A 182 -3.25 2.20 17.29
C MET A 182 -4.18 3.05 16.42
N LEU A 183 -4.88 2.43 15.47
CA LEU A 183 -5.77 3.13 14.54
C LEU A 183 -6.98 3.75 15.22
N SER A 184 -7.45 3.18 16.34
CA SER A 184 -8.61 3.65 17.11
C SER A 184 -9.89 3.79 16.25
N ALA A 185 -10.10 2.88 15.30
CA ALA A 185 -11.27 2.85 14.41
C ALA A 185 -12.36 1.89 14.95
N GLN A 186 -13.61 2.11 14.55
CA GLN A 186 -14.74 1.23 14.91
C GLN A 186 -14.91 0.06 13.92
N GLU A 187 -14.57 0.27 12.64
CA GLU A 187 -14.56 -0.79 11.63
C GLU A 187 -13.14 -1.02 11.10
N ILE A 188 -12.71 -2.27 11.08
CA ILE A 188 -11.46 -2.69 10.45
C ILE A 188 -11.78 -3.48 9.19
N VAL A 189 -11.20 -3.05 8.07
CA VAL A 189 -11.35 -3.72 6.79
C VAL A 189 -10.04 -4.40 6.41
N LEU A 190 -9.98 -5.72 6.56
CA LEU A 190 -8.80 -6.52 6.26
C LEU A 190 -8.61 -6.64 4.75
N VAL A 191 -7.41 -6.32 4.28
CA VAL A 191 -7.05 -6.33 2.85
C VAL A 191 -5.73 -7.07 2.61
N ALA A 192 -5.68 -7.78 1.50
CA ALA A 192 -4.47 -8.37 0.90
C ALA A 192 -4.70 -8.56 -0.61
N GLN A 193 -3.72 -9.09 -1.33
CA GLN A 193 -3.92 -9.56 -2.70
C GLN A 193 -4.64 -10.91 -2.72
N ASP A 194 -4.27 -11.82 -1.80
CA ASP A 194 -5.01 -13.04 -1.48
C ASP A 194 -5.21 -13.12 0.04
N LEU A 195 -6.42 -12.74 0.49
CA LEU A 195 -6.71 -12.61 1.91
C LEU A 195 -6.76 -13.97 2.62
N ALA A 196 -7.43 -14.95 2.02
CA ALA A 196 -7.62 -16.27 2.62
C ALA A 196 -6.33 -17.11 2.66
N ALA A 197 -5.33 -16.75 1.84
CA ALA A 197 -4.00 -17.35 1.91
C ALA A 197 -3.16 -16.90 3.12
N PHE A 198 -3.64 -15.97 3.95
CA PHE A 198 -2.92 -15.50 5.14
C PHE A 198 -2.41 -16.66 5.99
N GLY A 199 -1.11 -16.65 6.26
CA GLY A 199 -0.46 -17.66 7.10
C GLY A 199 0.01 -18.93 6.42
N ARG A 200 -0.35 -19.16 5.16
CA ARG A 200 0.16 -20.31 4.39
C ARG A 200 1.66 -20.23 4.16
N ASP A 201 2.17 -19.03 3.87
CA ASP A 201 3.61 -18.72 3.74
C ASP A 201 4.40 -18.95 5.04
N GLN A 202 3.71 -18.94 6.19
CA GLN A 202 4.29 -19.20 7.52
C GLN A 202 4.16 -20.67 7.94
N GLY A 203 3.66 -21.55 7.06
CA GLY A 203 3.47 -22.99 7.33
C GLY A 203 2.32 -23.31 8.29
N LYS A 204 1.40 -22.37 8.52
CA LYS A 204 0.26 -22.54 9.44
C LYS A 204 -1.03 -22.98 8.75
N GLY A 205 -1.12 -22.78 7.43
CA GLY A 205 -2.27 -23.19 6.62
C GLY A 205 -3.51 -22.34 6.87
N GLU A 206 -4.68 -22.86 6.43
CA GLU A 206 -5.95 -22.12 6.37
C GLU A 206 -6.56 -21.75 7.73
N ARG A 207 -6.12 -22.38 8.82
CA ARG A 207 -6.61 -22.02 10.16
C ARG A 207 -6.19 -20.62 10.57
N GLN A 208 -5.09 -20.12 10.02
CA GLN A 208 -4.53 -18.85 10.47
C GLN A 208 -5.38 -17.64 10.06
N ILE A 209 -6.09 -17.66 8.93
CA ILE A 209 -7.01 -16.57 8.58
C ILE A 209 -8.20 -16.51 9.54
N VAL A 210 -8.75 -17.66 9.95
CA VAL A 210 -9.85 -17.70 10.93
C VAL A 210 -9.40 -17.15 12.28
N GLU A 211 -8.23 -17.58 12.77
CA GLU A 211 -7.64 -17.07 14.02
C GLU A 211 -7.40 -15.55 13.96
N LEU A 212 -6.93 -15.02 12.82
CA LEU A 212 -6.76 -13.59 12.64
C LEU A 212 -8.10 -12.84 12.66
N VAL A 213 -9.12 -13.35 11.97
CA VAL A 213 -10.44 -12.71 11.88
C VAL A 213 -11.09 -12.65 13.26
N ASP A 214 -11.05 -13.75 14.02
CA ASP A 214 -11.56 -13.78 15.39
C ASP A 214 -10.76 -12.78 16.26
N ALA A 215 -9.43 -12.79 16.20
CA ALA A 215 -8.58 -11.89 17.00
C ALA A 215 -8.82 -10.40 16.72
N VAL A 216 -9.06 -10.00 15.47
CA VAL A 216 -9.40 -8.61 15.13
C VAL A 216 -10.83 -8.27 15.55
N SER A 217 -11.77 -9.20 15.41
CA SER A 217 -13.18 -8.99 15.78
C SER A 217 -13.40 -8.89 17.29
N ASP A 218 -12.47 -9.41 18.10
CA ASP A 218 -12.47 -9.17 19.55
C ASP A 218 -12.05 -7.74 19.93
N LEU A 219 -11.34 -7.03 19.04
CA LEU A 219 -10.83 -5.67 19.29
C LEU A 219 -11.79 -4.58 18.82
N VAL A 220 -12.60 -4.86 17.79
CA VAL A 220 -13.46 -3.84 17.15
C VAL A 220 -14.89 -4.33 16.91
N PRO A 221 -15.89 -3.44 16.93
CA PRO A 221 -17.29 -3.80 16.65
C PRO A 221 -17.53 -4.46 15.28
N TRP A 222 -16.75 -4.06 14.28
CA TRP A 222 -16.95 -4.49 12.89
C TRP A 222 -15.64 -4.88 12.22
N THR A 223 -15.58 -6.11 11.72
CA THR A 223 -14.48 -6.59 10.87
C THR A 223 -15.00 -6.97 9.49
N ARG A 224 -14.50 -6.33 8.44
CA ARG A 224 -14.84 -6.64 7.05
C ARG A 224 -13.66 -7.27 6.34
N LEU A 225 -13.93 -8.23 5.48
CA LEU A 225 -12.93 -8.90 4.65
C LEU A 225 -13.15 -8.53 3.19
N LEU A 226 -12.08 -8.17 2.49
CA LEU A 226 -12.08 -7.92 1.04
C LEU A 226 -11.13 -8.87 0.32
N TYR A 227 -11.36 -9.07 -0.98
CA TYR A 227 -10.49 -9.87 -1.86
C TYR A 227 -10.41 -11.36 -1.50
N LEU A 228 -11.57 -11.99 -1.28
CA LEU A 228 -11.66 -13.43 -1.04
C LEU A 228 -11.74 -14.18 -2.37
N TYR A 229 -10.90 -15.21 -2.52
CA TYR A 229 -11.06 -16.16 -3.62
C TYR A 229 -12.09 -17.22 -3.25
N PRO A 230 -13.08 -17.52 -4.12
CA PRO A 230 -14.12 -18.51 -3.84
C PRO A 230 -13.57 -19.90 -3.50
N SER A 231 -12.42 -20.28 -4.10
CA SER A 231 -11.77 -21.58 -3.85
C SER A 231 -11.32 -21.79 -2.41
N ASP A 232 -11.17 -20.70 -1.66
CA ASP A 232 -10.59 -20.70 -0.31
C ASP A 232 -11.65 -20.40 0.76
N LEU A 233 -12.90 -20.27 0.35
CA LEU A 233 -14.02 -20.01 1.24
C LEU A 233 -14.48 -21.32 1.89
N THR A 234 -13.84 -21.66 3.00
CA THR A 234 -14.19 -22.84 3.82
C THR A 234 -15.39 -22.56 4.72
N ASP A 235 -16.11 -23.60 5.15
CA ASP A 235 -17.23 -23.47 6.10
C ASP A 235 -16.82 -22.74 7.38
N THR A 236 -15.62 -23.02 7.90
CA THR A 236 -15.10 -22.35 9.09
C THR A 236 -14.84 -20.86 8.88
N LEU A 237 -14.39 -20.46 7.69
CA LEU A 237 -14.19 -19.05 7.35
C LEU A 237 -15.54 -18.34 7.17
N ILE A 238 -16.51 -19.01 6.55
CA ILE A 238 -17.89 -18.50 6.43
C ILE A 238 -18.49 -18.24 7.81
N GLU A 239 -18.38 -19.21 8.71
CA GLU A 239 -18.84 -19.09 10.09
C GLU A 239 -18.14 -17.95 10.84
N ALA A 240 -16.84 -17.75 10.62
CA ALA A 240 -16.09 -16.63 11.19
C ALA A 240 -16.61 -15.28 10.68
N ILE A 241 -16.83 -15.14 9.37
CA ILE A 241 -17.37 -13.91 8.76
C ILE A 241 -18.74 -13.55 9.33
N PHE A 242 -19.60 -14.53 9.65
CA PHE A 242 -20.89 -14.24 10.28
C PHE A 242 -20.78 -13.64 11.69
N ARG A 243 -19.64 -13.82 12.38
CA ARG A 243 -19.40 -13.29 13.73
C ARG A 243 -18.74 -11.92 13.76
N THR A 244 -18.32 -11.38 12.61
CA THR A 244 -17.56 -10.12 12.55
C THR A 244 -18.41 -8.85 12.71
N GLY A 245 -19.73 -9.00 12.92
CA GLY A 245 -20.68 -7.90 12.85
C GLY A 245 -20.97 -7.39 11.43
N VAL A 246 -20.26 -7.90 10.41
CA VAL A 246 -20.39 -7.52 9.00
C VAL A 246 -20.33 -8.77 8.11
N PRO A 247 -21.45 -9.50 7.93
CA PRO A 247 -21.50 -10.69 7.07
C PRO A 247 -21.46 -10.30 5.58
N TYR A 248 -20.31 -9.84 5.12
CA TYR A 248 -20.05 -9.35 3.76
C TYR A 248 -18.99 -10.22 3.08
N PHE A 249 -19.31 -10.72 1.89
CA PHE A 249 -18.45 -11.63 1.13
C PHE A 249 -18.04 -10.98 -0.19
N ASP A 250 -16.83 -10.44 -0.23
CA ASP A 250 -16.22 -9.87 -1.44
C ASP A 250 -15.47 -10.94 -2.24
N LEU A 251 -16.15 -11.55 -3.22
CA LEU A 251 -15.62 -12.68 -3.96
C LEU A 251 -14.98 -12.25 -5.29
N SER A 252 -13.67 -12.50 -5.42
CA SER A 252 -12.91 -12.30 -6.66
C SER A 252 -13.07 -13.52 -7.56
N LEU A 253 -14.03 -13.45 -8.49
CA LEU A 253 -14.40 -14.51 -9.45
C LEU A 253 -13.47 -14.56 -10.67
#